data_AF-A0A0F9RS00-F1
#
_entry.id   AF-A0A0F9RS00-F1
#
_cell.length_a   1.000
_cell.length_b   1.000
_cell.length_c   1.000
_cell.angle_alpha   90.00
_cell.angle_beta   90.00
_cell.angle_gamma   90.00
#
_symmetry.space_group_name_H-M   'P 1'
#
loop_
_entity.id
_entity.type
_entity.pdbx_description
1 polymer ?
#
loop_
_entity_poly.entity_id
_entity_poly.type
_entity_poly.pdbx_seq_one_letter_code
_entity_poly.pdbx_strand_id
1 'polypeptide(L)'
;MKLKTLKDLIYEGEGDELTSQFIKELKQEAIKWVKDIDLQLKEFEHMQGQVVKNEFVDKVQGLIATREWIKHFFNIIEEDLK
;
A
#
# COMPACT_ATOMS: atom_id res chain seq x y z
N MET A 1 15.19 9.81 -10.55
CA MET A 1 13.85 10.43 -10.39
C MET A 1 13.32 10.00 -9.02
N LYS A 2 12.88 10.92 -8.15
CA LYS A 2 12.31 10.56 -6.84
C LYS A 2 10.80 10.37 -7.00
N LEU A 3 10.26 9.24 -6.56
CA LEU A 3 8.81 9.01 -6.58
C LEU A 3 8.13 9.95 -5.58
N LYS A 4 7.07 10.62 -6.02
CA LYS A 4 6.27 11.51 -5.17
C LYS A 4 5.43 10.72 -4.17
N THR A 5 5.17 11.34 -3.03
CA THR A 5 4.27 10.90 -1.97
C THR A 5 3.01 11.77 -1.99
N LEU A 6 1.98 11.39 -1.23
CA LEU A 6 0.76 12.18 -1.05
C LEU A 6 1.09 13.58 -0.53
N LYS A 7 2.07 13.70 0.37
CA LYS A 7 2.54 15.00 0.89
C LYS A 7 3.09 15.91 -0.21
N ASP A 8 3.78 15.35 -1.19
CA ASP A 8 4.35 16.13 -2.31
C ASP A 8 3.28 16.63 -3.30
N LEU A 9 2.04 16.14 -3.18
CA LEU A 9 0.89 16.54 -4.02
C LEU A 9 -0.02 17.54 -3.32
N ILE A 10 0.10 17.69 -2.00
CA ILE A 10 -0.66 18.66 -1.22
C ILE A 10 0.11 19.97 -1.25
N TYR A 11 -0.49 21.01 -1.82
CA TYR A 11 0.13 22.33 -1.92
C TYR A 11 0.33 22.93 -0.52
N GLU A 12 1.57 23.30 -0.17
CA GLU A 12 1.89 24.04 1.05
C GLU A 12 1.28 25.44 0.97
N GLY A 13 0.01 25.58 1.35
CA GLY A 13 -0.68 26.88 1.36
C GLY A 13 -2.19 26.82 1.58
N GLU A 14 -2.85 25.69 1.30
CA GLU A 14 -4.33 25.56 1.37
C GLU A 14 -4.80 24.31 2.12
N GLY A 15 -3.95 23.69 2.94
CA GLY A 15 -4.38 22.60 3.81
C GLY A 15 -5.20 23.16 4.97
N ASP A 16 -6.50 23.35 4.77
CA ASP A 16 -7.41 23.55 5.90
C ASP A 16 -7.43 22.29 6.79
N GLU A 17 -8.00 22.42 8.00
CA GLU A 17 -8.08 21.32 8.96
C GLU A 17 -8.82 20.09 8.39
N LEU A 18 -9.79 20.31 7.50
CA LEU A 18 -10.56 19.26 6.82
C LEU A 18 -9.68 18.45 5.87
N THR A 19 -8.80 19.11 5.12
CA THR A 19 -7.85 18.45 4.21
C THR A 19 -6.87 17.58 4.99
N SER A 20 -6.35 18.08 6.11
CA SER A 20 -5.47 17.32 7.01
C SER A 20 -6.17 16.09 7.59
N GLN A 21 -7.43 16.24 8.02
CA GLN A 21 -8.24 15.13 8.54
C GLN A 21 -8.51 14.08 7.45
N PHE A 22 -8.90 14.51 6.25
CA PHE A 22 -9.11 13.61 5.12
C PHE A 22 -7.86 12.82 4.74
N ILE A 23 -6.68 13.45 4.75
CA ILE A 23 -5.39 12.78 4.49
C ILE A 23 -5.12 11.70 5.54
N LYS A 24 -5.41 11.97 6.82
CA LYS A 24 -5.26 10.97 7.89
C LYS A 24 -6.18 9.79 7.68
N GLU A 25 -7.45 10.03 7.33
CA GLU A 25 -8.43 8.99 7.05
C GLU A 25 -8.02 8.14 5.84
N LEU A 26 -7.55 8.78 4.76
CA LEU A 26 -6.99 8.08 3.61
C LEU A 26 -5.76 7.24 3.98
N LYS A 27 -4.86 7.75 4.82
CA LYS A 27 -3.71 6.97 5.30
C LYS A 27 -4.15 5.76 6.12
N GLN A 28 -5.19 5.89 6.96
CA GLN A 28 -5.75 4.77 7.72
C GLN A 28 -6.37 3.71 6.79
N GLU A 29 -7.07 4.13 5.75
CA GLU A 29 -7.63 3.21 4.77
C GLU A 29 -6.53 2.50 3.97
N ALA A 30 -5.49 3.23 3.57
CA ALA A 30 -4.33 2.65 2.91
C ALA A 30 -3.60 1.61 3.78
N ILE A 31 -3.55 1.81 5.11
CA ILE A 31 -3.01 0.80 6.05
C ILE A 31 -3.85 -0.49 6.00
N LYS A 32 -5.18 -0.40 5.89
CA LYS A 32 -6.04 -1.59 5.74
C LYS A 32 -5.72 -2.32 4.45
N TRP A 33 -5.57 -1.60 3.34
CA TRP A 33 -5.20 -2.22 2.06
C TRP A 33 -3.85 -2.94 2.11
N VAL A 34 -2.85 -2.38 2.79
CA VAL A 34 -1.55 -3.06 3.01
C VAL A 34 -1.75 -4.35 3.81
N LYS A 35 -2.54 -4.32 4.89
CA LYS A 35 -2.83 -5.50 5.72
C LYS A 35 -3.59 -6.58 4.95
N ASP A 36 -4.54 -6.20 4.12
CA ASP A 36 -5.30 -7.13 3.26
C ASP A 36 -4.41 -7.78 2.19
N ILE A 37 -3.47 -7.02 1.61
CA ILE A 37 -2.48 -7.58 0.67
C ILE A 37 -1.53 -8.54 1.40
N ASP A 38 -1.06 -8.19 2.60
CA ASP A 38 -0.21 -9.07 3.42
C ASP A 38 -0.92 -10.40 3.74
N LEU A 39 -2.24 -10.35 3.98
CA LEU A 39 -3.05 -11.54 4.21
C LEU A 39 -3.13 -12.42 2.96
N GLN A 40 -3.40 -11.82 1.79
CA GLN A 40 -3.40 -12.52 0.51
C GLN A 40 -2.05 -13.16 0.21
N LEU A 41 -0.94 -12.46 0.47
CA LEU A 41 0.42 -12.99 0.28
C LEU A 41 0.69 -14.22 1.16
N LYS A 42 0.24 -14.21 2.41
CA LYS A 42 0.34 -15.39 3.30
C LYS A 42 -0.50 -16.56 2.79
N GLU A 43 -1.70 -16.32 2.28
CA GLU A 43 -2.51 -17.36 1.66
C GLU A 43 -1.80 -18.00 0.46
N PHE A 44 -1.05 -17.21 -0.33
CA PHE A 44 -0.25 -17.74 -1.44
C PHE A 44 0.95 -18.57 -0.99
N GLU A 45 1.59 -18.25 0.15
CA GLU A 45 2.65 -19.10 0.72
C GLU A 45 2.13 -20.50 1.04
N HIS A 46 0.89 -20.61 1.53
CA HIS A 46 0.24 -21.89 1.84
C HIS A 46 -0.20 -22.68 0.60
N MET A 47 -0.28 -22.04 -0.57
CA MET A 47 -0.66 -22.68 -1.85
C MET A 47 0.54 -23.19 -2.67
N GLN A 48 1.78 -23.11 -2.15
CA GLN A 48 2.99 -23.63 -2.80
C GLN A 48 2.90 -25.15 -3.03
N GLY A 49 2.37 -25.55 -4.19
CA GLY A 49 2.27 -26.95 -4.60
C GLY A 49 1.19 -27.23 -5.64
N GLN A 50 0.23 -26.32 -5.84
CA GLN A 50 -0.95 -26.59 -6.68
C GLN A 50 -1.09 -25.72 -7.96
N VAL A 51 -0.21 -24.74 -8.20
CA VAL A 51 -0.50 -23.69 -9.21
C VAL A 51 0.51 -23.61 -10.36
N VAL A 52 -0.03 -23.42 -11.57
CA VAL A 52 0.65 -23.19 -12.85
C VAL A 52 1.52 -21.93 -12.75
N LYS A 53 2.81 -22.05 -13.10
CA LYS A 53 3.87 -21.11 -12.71
C LYS A 53 3.71 -19.65 -13.18
N ASN A 54 3.12 -19.36 -14.32
CA ASN A 54 3.24 -18.02 -14.92
C ASN A 54 2.19 -17.03 -14.40
N GLU A 55 0.90 -17.35 -14.48
CA GLU A 55 -0.16 -16.46 -13.98
C GLU A 55 -0.07 -16.25 -12.45
N PHE A 56 0.44 -17.25 -11.74
CA PHE A 56 0.67 -17.18 -10.29
C PHE A 56 1.77 -16.18 -9.94
N VAL A 57 2.91 -16.22 -10.64
CA VAL A 57 4.03 -15.32 -10.39
C VAL A 57 3.64 -13.88 -10.71
N ASP A 58 2.93 -13.65 -11.81
CA ASP A 58 2.46 -12.31 -12.19
C ASP A 58 1.51 -11.72 -11.14
N LYS A 59 0.60 -12.53 -10.59
CA LYS A 59 -0.33 -12.10 -9.53
C LYS A 59 0.40 -11.72 -8.24
N VAL A 60 1.34 -12.55 -7.79
CA VAL A 60 2.12 -12.29 -6.56
C VAL A 60 2.98 -11.05 -6.73
N GLN A 61 3.66 -10.91 -7.88
CA GLN A 61 4.45 -9.71 -8.19
C GLN A 61 3.59 -8.46 -8.23
N GLY A 62 2.39 -8.53 -8.83
CA GLY A 62 1.44 -7.42 -8.85
C GLY A 62 1.01 -6.99 -7.45
N LEU A 63 0.75 -7.94 -6.54
CA LEU A 63 0.41 -7.65 -5.15
C LEU A 63 1.57 -7.01 -4.38
N ILE A 64 2.78 -7.54 -4.53
CA ILE A 64 3.98 -6.96 -3.91
C ILE A 64 4.20 -5.53 -4.41
N ALA A 65 4.14 -5.31 -5.73
CA ALA A 65 4.31 -3.98 -6.31
C ALA A 65 3.24 -2.99 -5.82
N THR A 66 1.98 -3.44 -5.75
CA THR A 66 0.86 -2.63 -5.26
C THR A 66 1.07 -2.26 -3.78
N ARG A 67 1.46 -3.22 -2.95
CA ARG A 67 1.78 -3.01 -1.54
C ARG A 67 2.87 -1.97 -1.36
N GLU A 68 4.00 -2.11 -2.04
CA GLU A 68 5.13 -1.19 -1.94
C GLU A 68 4.76 0.20 -2.46
N TRP A 69 3.96 0.28 -3.53
CA TRP A 69 3.48 1.56 -4.04
C TRP A 69 2.57 2.27 -3.04
N ILE A 70 1.63 1.57 -2.42
CA ILE A 70 0.74 2.12 -1.39
C ILE A 70 1.57 2.62 -0.19
N LYS A 71 2.50 1.80 0.30
CA LYS A 71 3.40 2.18 1.41
C LYS A 71 4.18 3.45 1.09
N HIS A 72 4.76 3.51 -0.11
CA HIS A 72 5.50 4.68 -0.57
C HIS A 72 4.61 5.91 -0.69
N PHE A 73 3.50 5.80 -1.43
CA PHE A 73 2.62 6.93 -1.74
C PHE A 73 2.05 7.57 -0.47
N PHE A 74 1.57 6.77 0.48
CA PHE A 74 0.99 7.26 1.73
C PHE A 74 2.02 7.47 2.86
N ASN A 75 3.30 7.24 2.60
CA ASN A 75 4.38 7.31 3.59
C ASN A 75 4.04 6.48 4.86
N ILE A 76 3.68 5.21 4.63
CA ILE A 76 3.40 4.21 5.66
C ILE A 76 4.71 3.53 6.04
N ILE A 77 5.08 3.60 7.30
CA ILE A 77 6.27 2.95 7.88
C ILE A 77 5.87 1.70 8.67
N GLU A 78 6.85 0.88 9.07
CA GLU A 78 6.59 -0.36 9.81
C GLU A 78 5.85 -0.10 11.13
N GLU A 79 6.08 1.04 11.78
CA GLU A 79 5.37 1.46 12.98
C GLU A 79 3.87 1.69 12.75
N ASP A 80 3.46 2.14 11.56
CA ASP A 80 2.04 2.32 11.21
C ASP A 80 1.32 0.97 11.04
N LEU A 81 2.07 -0.12 10.84
CA LEU A 81 1.54 -1.46 10.58
C LEU A 81 1.41 -2.33 11.83
N LYS A 82 2.05 -1.94 12.94
CA LYS A 82 1.96 -2.61 14.25
C LYS A 82 0.57 -2.41 14.88
#